data_AF-A0A178VBC1-F1
#
_entry.id   AF-A0A178VBC1-F1
#
_cell.length_a   1.000
_cell.length_b   1.000
_cell.length_c   1.000
_cell.angle_alpha   90.00
_cell.angle_beta   90.00
_cell.angle_gamma   90.00
#
_symmetry.space_group_name_H-M   'P 1'
#
loop_
_entity.id
_entity.type
_entity.pdbx_description
1 polymer ?
#
loop_
_entity_poly.entity_id
_entity_poly.type
_entity_poly.pdbx_seq_one_letter_code
_entity_poly.pdbx_strand_id
1 'polypeptide(L)'
;MASTLSHPLDDRLFNRRLTKDLWVFNSHRYKLKGLPYPCIVPSVSGKVNGKVITGVSDAELNNFDVIEGNDYERVTVEVVRMDNSEKVKVETYVWVNKDDPRMYGEWDFEEWRVVHAVKFVETFRKMLEWNKNPNGKSMEEAVGSLLSSGD
;
A
#
# COMPACT_ATOMS: atom_id res chain seq x y z
N MET A 1 -9.52 2.19 6.96
CA MET A 1 -8.64 1.29 6.22
C MET A 1 -7.24 1.30 6.83
N ALA A 2 -6.65 0.17 7.21
CA ALA A 2 -5.21 0.10 7.53
C ALA A 2 -4.44 -0.09 6.22
N SER A 3 -3.75 0.95 5.76
CA SER A 3 -2.99 0.91 4.50
C SER A 3 -1.52 1.20 4.79
N THR A 4 -0.66 0.25 4.43
CA THR A 4 0.77 0.48 4.30
C THR A 4 1.03 0.96 2.88
N LEU A 5 1.03 2.28 2.71
CA LEU A 5 1.45 3.06 1.53
C LEU A 5 2.19 2.21 0.47
N SER A 6 1.48 1.70 -0.53
CA SER A 6 2.08 1.01 -1.69
C SER A 6 1.62 1.56 -3.05
N HIS A 7 0.51 2.31 -3.16
CA HIS A 7 0.03 2.81 -4.45
C HIS A 7 -0.60 4.21 -4.40
N PRO A 8 -0.62 4.92 -5.55
CA PRO A 8 -0.77 6.37 -5.58
C PRO A 8 -2.23 6.78 -5.72
N LEU A 9 -2.86 7.13 -4.61
CA LEU A 9 -4.15 7.84 -4.62
C LEU A 9 -4.02 9.16 -3.86
N ASP A 10 -4.08 10.24 -4.64
CA ASP A 10 -4.14 11.65 -4.24
C ASP A 10 -3.55 12.01 -2.87
N ASP A 11 -2.26 12.35 -2.87
CA ASP A 11 -1.47 12.87 -1.74
C ASP A 11 -2.17 13.98 -0.92
N ARG A 12 -3.14 14.71 -1.50
CA ARG A 12 -3.83 15.82 -0.81
C ARG A 12 -5.06 15.37 0.00
N LEU A 13 -5.70 14.27 -0.41
CA LEU A 13 -6.79 13.64 0.33
C LEU A 13 -6.22 12.71 1.40
N PHE A 14 -5.18 11.95 1.04
CA PHE A 14 -4.54 10.96 1.89
C PHE A 14 -3.89 11.60 3.13
N ASN A 15 -3.13 12.69 2.98
CA ASN A 15 -2.42 13.33 4.10
C ASN A 15 -3.32 14.02 5.13
N ARG A 16 -4.57 14.35 4.78
CA ARG A 16 -5.50 15.04 5.71
C ARG A 16 -6.36 14.09 6.53
N ARG A 17 -6.52 12.85 6.06
CA ARG A 17 -7.40 11.81 6.62
C ARG A 17 -6.66 10.60 7.20
N LEU A 18 -5.35 10.53 7.00
CA LEU A 18 -4.46 9.63 7.74
C LEU A 18 -4.49 9.99 9.22
N THR A 19 -4.77 9.01 10.07
CA THR A 19 -4.58 9.19 11.51
C THR A 19 -3.11 9.52 11.78
N LYS A 20 -2.88 10.43 12.73
CA LYS A 20 -1.53 10.62 13.30
C LYS A 20 -1.09 9.40 14.11
N ASP A 21 -2.08 8.63 14.57
CA ASP A 21 -1.90 7.48 15.43
C ASP A 21 -1.34 6.27 14.68
N LEU A 22 -0.54 5.49 15.40
CA LEU A 22 -0.04 4.19 14.96
C LEU A 22 -0.92 3.08 15.52
N TRP A 23 -1.24 2.14 14.65
CA TRP A 23 -2.12 1.01 14.91
C TRP A 23 -1.40 -0.29 14.61
N VAL A 24 -1.73 -1.34 15.36
CA VAL A 24 -1.14 -2.67 15.23
C VAL A 24 -2.24 -3.68 14.95
N PHE A 25 -2.00 -4.60 14.02
CA PHE A 25 -2.80 -5.81 13.87
C PHE A 25 -1.92 -7.03 13.67
N ASN A 26 -2.50 -8.20 13.90
CA ASN A 26 -1.79 -9.47 13.89
C ASN A 26 -1.61 -9.99 12.45
N SER A 27 -0.46 -9.69 11.86
CA SER A 27 -0.08 -10.10 10.50
C SER A 27 1.43 -10.05 10.30
N HIS A 28 1.92 -10.59 9.20
CA HIS A 28 3.28 -10.40 8.72
C HIS A 28 3.28 -9.70 7.37
N ARG A 29 4.30 -8.86 7.16
CA ARG A 29 4.61 -8.32 5.83
C ARG A 29 5.78 -9.07 5.23
N TYR A 30 5.61 -9.55 4.01
CA TYR A 30 6.67 -10.20 3.25
C TYR A 30 7.08 -9.34 2.07
N LYS A 31 8.36 -9.42 1.68
CA LYS A 31 8.81 -8.87 0.41
C LYS A 31 8.34 -9.80 -0.72
N LEU A 32 8.01 -9.22 -1.87
CA LEU A 32 7.67 -9.96 -3.08
C LEU A 32 8.74 -9.75 -4.14
N LYS A 33 9.19 -10.84 -4.78
CA LYS A 33 10.20 -10.75 -5.85
C LYS A 33 9.63 -9.97 -7.04
N GLY A 34 10.35 -8.94 -7.48
CA GLY A 34 9.97 -8.11 -8.62
C GLY A 34 8.90 -7.06 -8.34
N LEU A 35 8.41 -6.95 -7.10
CA LEU A 35 7.42 -5.94 -6.72
C LEU A 35 8.01 -4.99 -5.65
N PRO A 36 7.79 -3.67 -5.80
CA PRO A 36 8.32 -2.69 -4.86
C PRO A 36 7.48 -2.57 -3.58
N TYR A 37 6.39 -3.33 -3.44
CA TYR A 37 5.46 -3.26 -2.32
C TYR A 37 5.37 -4.60 -1.58
N PRO A 38 5.08 -4.58 -0.26
CA PRO A 38 4.92 -5.79 0.52
C PRO A 38 3.58 -6.46 0.25
N CYS A 39 3.50 -7.76 0.52
CA CYS A 39 2.22 -8.42 0.79
C CYS A 39 1.99 -8.57 2.29
N ILE A 40 0.72 -8.52 2.71
CA ILE A 40 0.30 -8.70 4.10
C ILE A 40 -0.40 -10.05 4.21
N VAL A 41 0.08 -10.91 5.10
CA VAL A 41 -0.52 -12.22 5.38
C VAL A 41 -0.94 -12.26 6.85
N PRO A 42 -2.21 -12.61 7.17
CA PRO A 42 -2.67 -12.77 8.55
C PRO A 42 -1.80 -13.78 9.32
N SER A 43 -1.39 -13.44 10.53
CA SER A 43 -0.53 -14.27 11.37
C SER A 43 -0.83 -13.99 12.83
N VAL A 44 -1.04 -15.05 13.63
CA VAL A 44 -1.36 -14.93 15.06
C VAL A 44 -0.16 -14.39 15.86
N SER A 45 1.06 -14.71 15.45
CA SER A 45 2.30 -14.26 16.10
C SER A 45 2.87 -12.98 15.53
N GLY A 46 2.44 -12.61 14.32
CA GLY A 46 2.93 -11.43 13.62
C GLY A 46 2.34 -10.14 14.17
N LYS A 47 3.04 -9.02 13.96
CA LYS A 47 2.55 -7.68 14.26
C LYS A 47 2.96 -6.74 13.14
N VAL A 48 1.98 -6.07 12.53
CA VAL A 48 2.22 -5.01 11.56
C VAL A 48 1.80 -3.68 12.15
N ASN A 49 2.76 -2.76 12.23
CA ASN A 49 2.51 -1.36 12.57
C ASN A 49 2.11 -0.62 11.30
N GLY A 50 1.02 0.13 11.37
CA GLY A 50 0.50 0.89 10.26
C GLY A 50 -0.29 2.11 10.71
N LYS A 51 -0.87 2.81 9.73
CA LYS A 51 -1.79 3.92 9.94
C LYS A 51 -3.17 3.54 9.45
N VAL A 52 -4.18 4.17 10.04
CA VAL A 52 -5.57 4.02 9.60
C VAL A 52 -5.97 5.27 8.83
N ILE A 53 -6.64 5.08 7.70
CA ILE A 53 -7.31 6.13 6.94
C ILE A 53 -8.78 6.11 7.36
N THR A 54 -9.28 7.26 7.79
CA THR A 54 -10.67 7.47 8.23
C THR A 54 -11.44 8.35 7.26
N GLY A 55 -12.76 8.23 7.22
CA GLY A 55 -13.60 9.05 6.33
C GLY A 55 -13.35 8.76 4.85
N VAL A 56 -13.11 7.49 4.51
CA VAL A 56 -13.02 7.02 3.12
C VAL A 56 -14.45 6.82 2.62
N SER A 57 -14.80 7.47 1.52
CA SER A 57 -16.09 7.29 0.83
C SER A 57 -16.11 5.99 0.02
N ASP A 58 -17.30 5.50 -0.34
CA ASP A 58 -17.45 4.27 -1.13
C ASP A 58 -16.74 4.34 -2.50
N ALA A 59 -16.70 5.53 -3.11
CA ALA A 59 -16.01 5.73 -4.39
C ALA A 59 -14.48 5.66 -4.24
N GLU A 60 -13.93 6.24 -3.17
CA GLU A 60 -12.49 6.13 -2.84
C GLU A 60 -12.16 4.67 -2.48
N LEU A 61 -13.06 4.00 -1.75
CA LEU A 61 -12.93 2.61 -1.35
C LEU A 61 -12.91 1.66 -2.56
N ASN A 62 -13.80 1.86 -3.53
CA ASN A 62 -13.80 1.12 -4.79
C ASN A 62 -12.50 1.33 -5.60
N ASN A 63 -11.93 2.53 -5.54
CA ASN A 63 -10.67 2.82 -6.23
C ASN A 63 -9.50 2.04 -5.60
N PHE A 64 -9.48 1.89 -4.27
CA PHE A 64 -8.54 0.98 -3.62
C PHE A 64 -8.76 -0.47 -4.08
N ASP A 65 -10.00 -0.96 -4.18
CA ASP A 65 -10.29 -2.32 -4.67
C ASP A 65 -9.75 -2.55 -6.08
N VAL A 66 -9.94 -1.58 -6.98
CA VAL A 66 -9.44 -1.66 -8.37
C VAL A 66 -7.92 -1.70 -8.43
N ILE A 67 -7.23 -0.92 -7.58
CA ILE A 67 -5.76 -0.87 -7.54
C ILE A 67 -5.17 -2.14 -6.97
N GLU A 68 -5.71 -2.63 -5.85
CA GLU A 68 -5.24 -3.84 -5.19
C GLU A 68 -5.54 -5.09 -6.03
N GLY A 69 -6.57 -5.01 -6.88
CA GLY A 69 -6.90 -6.01 -7.89
C GLY A 69 -7.23 -7.37 -7.27
N ASN A 70 -6.90 -8.43 -8.00
CA ASN A 70 -7.19 -9.81 -7.57
C ASN A 70 -6.10 -10.41 -6.66
N ASP A 71 -4.99 -9.70 -6.47
CA ASP A 71 -3.86 -10.17 -5.66
C ASP A 71 -4.15 -10.03 -4.16
N TYR A 72 -5.05 -9.12 -3.80
CA TYR A 72 -5.52 -8.91 -2.44
C TYR A 72 -7.02 -9.07 -2.29
N GLU A 73 -7.44 -9.50 -1.11
CA GLU A 73 -8.83 -9.49 -0.67
C GLU A 73 -9.02 -8.47 0.45
N ARG A 74 -10.14 -7.72 0.39
CA ARG A 74 -10.52 -6.81 1.48
C ARG A 74 -11.12 -7.60 2.63
N VAL A 75 -10.56 -7.43 3.82
CA VAL A 75 -11.00 -8.11 5.04
C VAL A 75 -11.17 -7.11 6.18
N THR A 76 -12.12 -7.38 7.08
CA THR A 76 -12.26 -6.63 8.33
C THR A 76 -11.36 -7.23 9.40
N VAL A 77 -10.48 -6.41 9.97
CA VAL A 77 -9.56 -6.78 11.06
C VAL A 77 -9.77 -5.88 12.28
N GLU A 78 -9.42 -6.40 13.46
CA GLU A 78 -9.28 -5.58 14.67
C GLU A 78 -7.86 -5.03 14.73
N VAL A 79 -7.74 -3.71 14.88
CA VAL A 79 -6.47 -3.02 15.12
C VAL A 79 -6.45 -2.46 16.53
N VAL A 80 -5.26 -2.42 17.14
CA VAL A 80 -5.00 -1.87 18.46
C VAL A 80 -4.14 -0.63 18.34
N ARG A 81 -4.58 0.47 18.95
CA ARG A 81 -3.83 1.72 18.98
C ARG A 81 -2.63 1.59 19.92
N MET A 82 -1.46 2.05 19.49
CA MET A 82 -0.22 1.85 20.26
C MET A 82 -0.11 2.68 21.54
N ASP A 83 -0.81 3.81 21.64
CA ASP A 83 -0.69 4.75 22.76
C ASP A 83 -1.58 4.39 23.95
N ASN A 84 -2.81 3.94 23.70
CA ASN A 84 -3.84 3.74 24.72
C ASN A 84 -4.50 2.35 24.67
N SER A 85 -4.05 1.45 23.77
CA SER A 85 -4.62 0.11 23.56
C SER A 85 -6.10 0.10 23.15
N GLU A 86 -6.62 1.21 22.61
CA GLU A 86 -7.95 1.27 22.00
C GLU A 86 -8.06 0.29 20.84
N LYS A 87 -9.19 -0.41 20.75
CA LYS A 87 -9.47 -1.40 19.71
C LYS A 87 -10.55 -0.88 18.78
N VAL A 88 -10.27 -0.92 17.48
CA VAL A 88 -11.25 -0.56 16.45
C VAL A 88 -11.25 -1.60 15.33
N LYS A 89 -12.40 -1.78 14.68
CA LYS A 89 -12.51 -2.61 13.48
C LYS A 89 -12.27 -1.74 12.26
N VAL A 90 -11.39 -2.20 11.36
CA VAL A 90 -11.07 -1.53 10.11
C VAL A 90 -10.98 -2.55 8.98
N GLU A 91 -11.17 -2.09 7.76
CA GLU A 91 -10.86 -2.90 6.58
C GLU A 91 -9.38 -2.77 6.19
N THR A 92 -8.81 -3.84 5.67
CA THR A 92 -7.45 -3.88 5.11
C THR A 92 -7.40 -4.89 3.97
N TYR A 93 -6.32 -4.86 3.19
CA TYR A 93 -6.08 -5.75 2.07
C TYR A 93 -5.06 -6.80 2.47
N VAL A 94 -5.45 -8.07 2.38
CA VAL A 94 -4.58 -9.21 2.67
C VAL A 94 -4.34 -10.00 1.41
N TRP A 95 -3.13 -10.54 1.29
CA TRP A 95 -2.72 -11.25 0.10
C TRP A 95 -3.44 -12.59 -0.03
N VAL A 96 -4.04 -12.83 -1.20
CA VAL A 96 -4.88 -14.00 -1.44
C VAL A 96 -4.06 -15.29 -1.45
N ASN A 97 -2.90 -15.27 -2.12
CA ASN A 97 -2.05 -16.46 -2.28
C ASN A 97 -1.03 -16.60 -1.15
N LYS A 98 -1.42 -17.18 -0.01
CA LYS A 98 -0.56 -17.30 1.19
C LYS A 98 0.72 -18.13 0.99
N ASP A 99 0.74 -19.00 -0.03
CA ASP A 99 1.87 -19.88 -0.36
C ASP A 99 2.65 -19.38 -1.59
N ASP A 100 2.56 -18.07 -1.91
CA ASP A 100 3.20 -17.51 -3.09
C ASP A 100 4.74 -17.69 -3.02
N PRO A 101 5.35 -18.39 -3.99
CA PRO A 101 6.79 -18.66 -4.01
C PRO A 101 7.65 -17.39 -4.22
N ARG A 102 7.02 -16.28 -4.58
CA ARG A 102 7.66 -14.96 -4.67
C ARG A 102 7.80 -14.30 -3.31
N MET A 103 7.11 -14.76 -2.27
CA MET A 103 7.27 -14.24 -0.90
C MET A 103 8.62 -14.66 -0.33
N TYR A 104 9.34 -13.70 0.24
CA TYR A 104 10.62 -13.96 0.89
C TYR A 104 10.94 -12.86 1.90
N GLY A 105 11.56 -13.27 3.01
CA GLY A 105 12.01 -12.34 4.05
C GLY A 105 10.89 -11.52 4.69
N GLU A 106 11.25 -10.82 5.76
CA GLU A 106 10.37 -9.82 6.35
C GLU A 106 10.52 -8.49 5.61
N TRP A 107 9.41 -7.79 5.39
CA TRP A 107 9.45 -6.44 4.85
C TRP A 107 9.56 -5.42 5.99
N ASP A 108 10.60 -4.60 5.92
CA ASP A 108 10.81 -3.48 6.83
C ASP A 108 10.58 -2.14 6.13
N PHE A 109 9.85 -1.24 6.81
CA PHE A 109 9.51 0.06 6.26
C PHE A 109 10.73 0.95 6.12
N GLU A 110 11.67 0.90 7.07
CA GLU A 110 12.83 1.79 7.07
C GLU A 110 13.82 1.36 5.99
N GLU A 111 14.04 0.05 5.83
CA GLU A 111 14.82 -0.51 4.73
C GLU A 111 14.21 -0.10 3.37
N TRP A 112 12.90 -0.27 3.21
CA TRP A 112 12.21 0.16 1.99
C TRP A 112 12.34 1.66 1.76
N ARG A 113 12.18 2.47 2.81
CA ARG A 113 12.23 3.93 2.73
C ARG A 113 13.58 4.42 2.22
N VAL A 114 14.68 3.85 2.73
CA VAL A 114 16.03 4.24 2.32
C VAL A 114 16.30 3.87 0.86
N VAL A 115 15.84 2.69 0.43
CA VAL A 115 16.18 2.16 -0.91
C VAL A 115 15.22 2.65 -2.01
N HIS A 116 13.94 2.76 -1.70
CA HIS A 116 12.89 2.93 -2.71
C HIS A 116 12.16 4.27 -2.63
N ALA A 117 12.15 4.97 -1.48
CA ALA A 117 11.32 6.17 -1.34
C ALA A 117 11.70 7.28 -2.32
N VAL A 118 12.99 7.49 -2.58
CA VAL A 118 13.45 8.52 -3.51
C VAL A 118 12.92 8.23 -4.93
N LYS A 119 13.17 7.03 -5.44
CA LYS A 119 12.70 6.61 -6.77
C LYS A 119 11.18 6.58 -6.86
N PHE A 120 10.51 6.21 -5.78
CA PHE A 120 9.04 6.22 -5.69
C PHE A 120 8.49 7.65 -5.80
N VAL A 121 9.02 8.59 -5.01
CA VAL A 121 8.61 10.01 -5.04
C VAL A 121 8.91 10.63 -6.41
N GLU A 122 10.06 10.35 -7.00
CA GLU A 122 10.40 10.83 -8.35
C GLU A 122 9.45 10.29 -9.42
N THR A 123 9.16 8.99 -9.38
CA THR A 123 8.22 8.34 -10.32
C THR A 123 6.82 8.93 -10.14
N PHE A 124 6.38 9.08 -8.90
CA PHE A 124 5.07 9.64 -8.62
C PHE A 124 4.94 11.12 -9.02
N ARG A 125 6.00 11.92 -8.81
CA ARG A 125 6.05 13.30 -9.26
C ARG A 125 5.92 13.42 -10.78
N LYS A 126 6.64 12.57 -11.53
CA LYS A 126 6.53 12.49 -13.00
C LYS A 126 5.11 12.09 -13.44
N MET A 127 4.47 11.16 -12.74
CA MET A 127 3.08 10.76 -12.99
C MET A 127 2.08 11.90 -12.75
N LEU A 128 2.23 12.64 -11.64
CA LEU A 128 1.39 13.80 -11.33
C LEU A 128 1.59 14.95 -12.32
N GLU A 129 2.82 15.17 -12.79
CA GLU A 129 3.12 16.17 -13.82
C GLU A 129 2.51 15.76 -15.18
N TRP A 130 2.50 14.46 -15.50
CA TRP A 130 1.83 13.93 -16.70
C TRP A 130 0.30 14.01 -16.64
N ASN A 131 -0.32 13.77 -15.48
CA ASN A 131 -1.77 13.94 -15.29
C ASN A 131 -2.25 15.41 -15.40
N LYS A 132 -1.32 16.37 -15.43
CA LYS A 132 -1.62 17.78 -15.77
C LYS A 132 -1.51 18.07 -17.26
N ASN A 133 -1.14 17.08 -18.08
CA ASN A 133 -1.03 17.20 -19.52
C ASN A 133 -2.39 16.83 -20.18
N PRO A 134 -3.06 17.73 -20.92
CA PRO A 134 -4.45 17.56 -21.37
C PRO A 134 -4.68 16.52 -22.48
N ASN A 135 -3.67 15.71 -22.85
CA ASN A 135 -3.69 14.90 -24.08
C ASN A 135 -4.08 13.41 -23.89
N GLY A 136 -4.57 12.99 -22.72
CA GLY A 136 -5.31 11.72 -22.58
C GLY A 136 -4.55 10.42 -22.91
N LYS A 137 -3.22 10.37 -22.77
CA LYS A 137 -2.44 9.13 -22.98
C LYS A 137 -2.49 8.21 -21.76
N SER A 138 -2.71 6.90 -21.98
CA SER A 138 -2.89 5.90 -20.92
C SER A 138 -1.58 5.54 -20.21
N MET A 139 -1.73 4.99 -19.00
CA MET A 139 -0.63 4.63 -18.09
C MET A 139 0.30 3.55 -18.68
N GLU A 140 -0.22 2.65 -19.51
CA GLU A 140 0.59 1.58 -20.12
C GLU A 140 1.64 2.13 -21.10
N GLU A 141 1.32 3.18 -21.87
CA GLU A 141 2.26 3.77 -22.83
C GLU A 141 3.41 4.53 -22.15
N ALA A 142 3.16 5.14 -20.99
CA ALA A 142 4.16 5.95 -20.28
C ALA A 142 5.12 5.10 -19.44
N VAL A 143 4.63 4.03 -18.82
CA VAL A 143 5.41 3.19 -17.90
C VAL A 143 6.13 2.04 -18.63
N GLY A 144 5.70 1.67 -19.84
CA GLY A 144 6.37 0.64 -20.66
C GLY A 144 7.85 0.92 -20.94
N SER A 145 8.27 2.19 -20.97
CA SER A 145 9.68 2.58 -21.13
C SER A 145 10.54 2.33 -19.87
N LEU A 146 9.94 2.41 -18.68
CA LEU A 146 10.66 2.27 -17.41
C LEU A 146 10.89 0.82 -16.99
N LEU A 147 10.14 -0.12 -17.55
CA LEU A 147 10.29 -1.57 -17.30
C LEU A 147 11.17 -2.28 -18.36
N SER A 148 11.43 -1.66 -19.50
CA SER A 148 12.28 -2.22 -20.59
C SER A 148 13.76 -1.85 -20.51
N SER A 149 14.23 -1.20 -19.43
CA SER A 149 15.67 -0.97 -19.25
C SER A 149 16.29 -2.10 -18.44
N GLY A 150 16.37 -3.28 -19.06
CA GLY A 150 17.03 -4.46 -18.54
C GLY A 150 17.59 -5.29 -19.68
N ASP A 151 18.71 -4.82 -20.23
CA ASP A 151 19.77 -5.65 -20.82
C ASP A 151 21.02 -5.45 -19.95
#